data_AF-A0A8S0YT37-F1
#
_entry.id   AF-A0A8S0YT37-F1
#
_cell.length_a   1.000
_cell.length_b   1.000
_cell.length_c   1.000
_cell.angle_alpha   90.00
_cell.angle_beta   90.00
_cell.angle_gamma   90.00
#
_symmetry.space_group_name_H-M   'P 1'
#
loop_
_entity.id
_entity.type
_entity.pdbx_description
1 polymer ?
#
loop_
_entity_poly.entity_id
_entity_poly.type
_entity_poly.pdbx_seq_one_letter_code
_entity_poly.pdbx_strand_id
1 'polypeptide(L)'
;MEITSLDTDLATHVSQGTEDATKWNECLSPAVFYLMHYYFFENSSRFSVNVDPTSKEGKIFSQICKFGHLFQAWKTIQIGSGLLANNGINYTRLEWVDEHSASMNTMTREW
;
A
#
# COMPACT_ATOMS: atom_id res chain seq x y z
N MET A 1 65.20 11.19 0.26
CA MET A 1 63.84 11.57 0.69
C MET A 1 62.93 10.82 -0.25
N GLU A 2 62.56 9.58 0.12
CA GLU A 2 61.65 8.76 -0.67
C GLU A 2 60.24 9.34 -0.53
N ILE A 3 59.69 9.79 -1.65
CA ILE A 3 58.26 10.06 -1.75
C ILE A 3 57.62 8.69 -1.94
N THR A 4 57.17 8.07 -0.84
CA THR A 4 56.20 6.98 -0.91
C THR A 4 54.96 7.51 -1.61
N SER A 5 54.80 7.19 -2.90
CA SER A 5 53.53 7.33 -3.59
C SER A 5 52.54 6.43 -2.86
N LEU A 6 51.68 7.03 -2.04
CA LEU A 6 50.48 6.36 -1.57
C LEU A 6 49.70 5.96 -2.83
N ASP A 7 49.62 4.65 -3.07
CA ASP A 7 48.72 4.06 -4.06
C ASP A 7 47.32 4.63 -3.81
N THR A 8 46.90 5.54 -4.68
CA THR A 8 45.54 6.08 -4.74
C THR A 8 44.62 5.14 -5.51
N ASP A 9 44.86 3.83 -5.42
CA ASP A 9 43.83 2.83 -5.71
C ASP A 9 42.88 2.78 -4.50
N LEU A 10 42.19 3.90 -4.26
CA LEU A 10 40.91 3.88 -3.58
C LEU A 10 39.99 3.12 -4.54
N ALA A 11 40.00 1.79 -4.46
CA ALA A 11 38.95 0.97 -5.00
C ALA A 11 37.65 1.52 -4.44
N THR A 12 36.96 2.33 -5.25
CA THR A 12 35.58 2.74 -5.00
C THR A 12 34.78 1.47 -5.09
N HIS A 13 34.70 0.74 -3.97
CA HIS A 13 33.99 -0.52 -3.90
C HIS A 13 32.51 -0.21 -4.13
N VAL A 14 32.06 -0.43 -5.36
CA VAL A 14 30.66 -0.37 -5.74
C VAL A 14 30.06 -1.74 -5.42
N SER A 15 29.32 -1.83 -4.32
CA SER A 15 28.51 -3.00 -4.01
C SER A 15 27.07 -2.76 -4.46
N GLN A 16 26.49 -3.71 -5.19
CA GLN A 16 25.08 -3.69 -5.56
C GLN A 16 24.36 -4.84 -4.84
N GLY A 17 23.27 -4.51 -4.15
CA GLY A 17 22.34 -5.51 -3.60
C GLY A 17 21.27 -5.85 -4.64
N THR A 18 20.84 -7.11 -4.67
CA THR A 18 19.59 -7.47 -5.33
C THR A 18 18.45 -7.14 -4.40
N GLU A 19 17.64 -6.14 -4.75
CA GLU A 19 16.52 -5.69 -3.93
C GLU A 19 15.21 -6.32 -4.42
N ASP A 20 14.45 -6.89 -3.49
CA ASP A 20 13.06 -7.32 -3.68
C ASP A 20 12.19 -6.73 -2.58
N ALA A 21 11.12 -6.04 -2.98
CA ALA A 21 10.19 -5.41 -2.06
C ALA A 21 9.02 -6.35 -1.78
N THR A 22 9.23 -7.29 -0.85
CA THR A 22 8.19 -8.25 -0.46
C THR A 22 7.04 -7.54 0.27
N LYS A 23 5.78 -7.89 -0.05
CA LYS A 23 4.57 -7.30 0.55
C LYS A 23 4.42 -5.79 0.39
N TRP A 24 5.02 -5.24 -0.67
CA TRP A 24 4.98 -3.80 -0.98
C TRP A 24 3.58 -3.20 -0.83
N ASN A 25 2.58 -3.76 -1.52
CA ASN A 25 1.24 -3.19 -1.54
C ASN A 25 0.50 -3.35 -0.21
N GLU A 26 0.75 -4.43 0.53
CA GLU A 26 0.14 -4.69 1.84
C GLU A 26 0.70 -3.77 2.93
N CYS A 27 1.96 -3.32 2.80
CA CYS A 27 2.59 -2.38 3.72
C CYS A 27 2.31 -0.91 3.40
N LEU A 28 1.72 -0.62 2.24
CA LEU A 28 1.36 0.73 1.85
C LEU A 28 0.02 1.16 2.46
N SER A 29 -0.02 2.40 2.98
CA SER A 29 -1.22 2.98 3.58
C SER A 29 -1.77 4.15 2.75
N PRO A 30 -3.06 4.17 2.39
CA PRO A 30 -3.69 5.30 1.72
C PRO A 30 -3.54 6.63 2.47
N ALA A 31 -3.50 6.59 3.81
CA ALA A 31 -3.34 7.78 4.63
C ALA A 31 -1.98 8.46 4.42
N VAL A 32 -0.92 7.68 4.20
CA VAL A 32 0.41 8.21 3.91
C VAL A 32 0.42 8.91 2.55
N PHE A 33 -0.24 8.34 1.55
CA PHE A 33 -0.38 8.98 0.24
C PHE A 33 -1.24 10.25 0.28
N TYR A 34 -2.28 10.29 1.12
CA TYR A 34 -3.02 11.53 1.37
C TYR A 34 -2.08 12.62 1.89
N LEU A 35 -1.28 12.32 2.93
CA LEU A 35 -0.35 13.27 3.52
C LEU A 35 0.74 13.71 2.53
N MET A 36 1.24 12.78 1.72
CA MET A 36 2.19 13.10 0.65
C MET A 36 1.62 14.17 -0.30
N HIS A 37 0.41 13.97 -0.81
CA HIS A 37 -0.26 14.94 -1.70
C HIS A 37 -0.73 16.20 -0.97
N TYR A 38 -0.92 16.14 0.35
CA TYR A 38 -1.14 17.35 1.14
C TYR A 38 0.13 18.21 1.14
N TYR A 39 1.26 17.67 1.57
CA TYR A 39 2.51 18.42 1.70
C TYR A 39 3.11 18.86 0.35
N PHE A 40 2.99 18.05 -0.70
CA PHE A 40 3.53 18.39 -2.02
C PHE A 40 2.89 19.64 -2.65
N PHE A 41 1.63 19.91 -2.31
CA PHE A 41 0.83 20.98 -2.90
C PHE A 41 0.48 22.10 -1.91
N GLU A 42 0.85 21.95 -0.63
CA GLU A 42 0.67 22.98 0.39
C GLU A 42 1.75 24.07 0.24
N ASN A 43 1.32 25.32 0.09
CA ASN A 43 2.23 26.43 -0.17
C ASN A 43 3.26 26.62 0.95
N SER A 44 2.86 26.47 2.21
CA SER A 44 3.77 26.62 3.36
C SER A 44 4.95 25.63 3.30
N SER A 45 4.66 24.38 2.90
CA SER A 45 5.66 23.32 2.76
C SER A 45 6.56 23.51 1.56
N ARG A 46 6.08 24.15 0.49
CA ARG A 46 6.87 24.46 -0.70
C ARG A 46 7.78 25.67 -0.48
N PHE A 47 7.27 26.68 0.22
CA PHE A 47 8.07 27.86 0.60
C PHE A 47 9.25 27.48 1.49
N SER A 48 9.10 26.53 2.42
CA SER A 48 10.21 26.11 3.30
C SER A 48 11.36 25.43 2.55
N VAL A 49 11.12 24.91 1.35
CA VAL A 49 12.13 24.27 0.49
C VAL A 49 12.44 25.09 -0.77
N ASN A 50 12.09 26.38 -0.81
CA ASN A 50 12.32 27.31 -1.92
C ASN A 50 11.76 26.82 -3.27
N VAL A 51 10.59 26.19 -3.24
CA VAL A 51 9.86 25.76 -4.44
C VAL A 51 8.70 26.73 -4.71
N ASP A 52 8.45 27.01 -5.99
CA ASP A 52 7.36 27.88 -6.44
C ASP A 52 6.00 27.48 -5.84
N PRO A 53 5.12 28.45 -5.54
CA PRO A 53 3.80 28.16 -5.00
C PRO A 53 2.96 27.30 -5.97
N THR A 54 2.03 26.55 -5.41
CA THR A 54 1.16 25.66 -6.19
C THR A 54 0.25 26.47 -7.12
N SER A 55 0.26 26.10 -8.41
CA SER A 55 -0.63 26.67 -9.43
C SER A 55 -2.11 26.35 -9.16
N LYS A 56 -3.02 27.02 -9.88
CA LYS A 56 -4.47 26.75 -9.75
C LYS A 56 -4.80 25.29 -10.11
N GLU A 57 -4.21 24.80 -11.18
CA GLU A 57 -4.37 23.43 -11.68
C GLU A 57 -3.81 22.42 -10.67
N GLY A 58 -2.65 22.73 -10.08
CA GLY A 58 -2.04 21.90 -9.02
C GLY A 58 -2.91 21.79 -7.77
N LYS A 59 -3.63 22.86 -7.39
CA LYS A 59 -4.58 22.82 -6.27
C LYS A 59 -5.76 21.89 -6.55
N ILE A 60 -6.32 21.95 -7.76
CA ILE A 60 -7.41 21.06 -8.19
C ILE A 60 -6.93 19.61 -8.19
N PHE A 61 -5.74 19.36 -8.76
CA PHE A 61 -5.14 18.03 -8.78
C PHE A 61 -4.90 17.47 -7.36
N SER A 62 -4.36 18.29 -6.44
CA SER A 62 -4.19 17.92 -5.04
C SER A 62 -5.51 17.49 -4.39
N GLN A 63 -6.61 18.20 -4.66
CA GLN A 63 -7.93 17.81 -4.16
C GLN A 63 -8.36 16.44 -4.72
N ILE A 64 -8.22 16.22 -6.03
CA ILE A 64 -8.56 14.94 -6.68
C ILE A 64 -7.77 13.79 -6.03
N CYS A 65 -6.45 13.93 -5.87
CA CYS A 65 -5.60 12.89 -5.25
C CYS A 65 -6.00 12.62 -3.80
N LYS A 66 -6.20 13.66 -3.00
CA LYS A 66 -6.61 13.53 -1.60
C LYS A 66 -7.95 12.80 -1.46
N PHE A 67 -8.95 13.14 -2.29
CA PHE A 67 -10.22 12.41 -2.31
C PHE A 67 -10.07 10.97 -2.80
N GLY A 68 -9.24 10.73 -3.81
CA GLY A 68 -8.95 9.37 -4.29
C GLY A 68 -8.39 8.47 -3.18
N HIS A 69 -7.43 8.97 -2.40
CA HIS A 69 -6.86 8.21 -1.28
C HIS A 69 -7.82 8.05 -0.10
N LEU A 70 -8.74 9.00 0.12
CA LEU A 70 -9.81 8.84 1.09
C LEU A 70 -10.74 7.69 0.71
N PHE A 71 -11.17 7.61 -0.55
CA PHE A 71 -11.97 6.47 -1.02
C PHE A 71 -11.22 5.14 -0.92
N GLN A 72 -9.91 5.15 -1.21
CA GLN A 72 -9.08 3.96 -1.03
C GLN A 72 -8.97 3.55 0.44
N ALA A 73 -8.99 4.50 1.39
CA ALA A 73 -9.01 4.21 2.82
C ALA A 73 -10.35 3.62 3.28
N TRP A 74 -11.46 3.95 2.61
CA TRP A 74 -12.80 3.44 2.90
C TRP A 74 -13.20 2.21 2.09
N LYS A 75 -12.35 1.75 1.16
CA LYS A 75 -12.68 0.64 0.29
C LYS A 75 -12.99 -0.61 1.11
N THR A 76 -14.03 -1.33 0.70
CA THR A 76 -14.29 -2.70 1.17
C THR A 76 -13.68 -3.69 0.19
N ILE A 77 -13.27 -4.85 0.70
CA ILE A 77 -12.74 -5.93 -0.14
C ILE A 77 -13.85 -6.95 -0.34
N GLN A 78 -14.22 -7.19 -1.59
CA GLN A 78 -15.11 -8.30 -1.91
C GLN A 78 -14.34 -9.61 -1.78
N ILE A 79 -14.82 -10.48 -0.89
CA ILE A 79 -14.31 -11.85 -0.81
C ILE A 79 -14.81 -12.58 -2.05
N GLY A 80 -13.92 -13.35 -2.68
CA GLY A 80 -14.26 -14.14 -3.86
C GLY A 80 -15.30 -15.22 -3.56
N SER A 81 -15.48 -16.13 -4.50
CA SER A 81 -16.56 -17.14 -4.52
C SER A 81 -16.64 -18.15 -3.35
N GLY A 82 -15.80 -17.99 -2.32
CA GLY A 82 -15.78 -18.84 -1.13
C GLY A 82 -15.17 -20.22 -1.36
N LEU A 83 -15.34 -21.09 -0.37
CA LEU A 83 -14.82 -22.45 -0.38
C LEU A 83 -15.67 -23.37 -1.27
N LEU A 84 -15.00 -24.30 -1.96
CA LEU A 84 -15.63 -25.44 -2.62
C LEU A 84 -15.56 -26.64 -1.67
N ALA A 85 -16.71 -27.20 -1.31
CA ALA A 85 -16.78 -28.47 -0.62
C ALA A 85 -16.55 -29.61 -1.62
N ASN A 86 -15.71 -30.57 -1.24
CA ASN A 86 -15.37 -31.74 -2.04
C ASN A 86 -15.49 -33.00 -1.17
N ASN A 87 -16.19 -34.02 -1.67
CA ASN A 87 -16.31 -35.33 -1.02
C ASN A 87 -15.66 -36.48 -1.82
N GLY A 88 -14.81 -36.16 -2.80
CA GLY A 88 -14.13 -37.11 -3.69
C GLY A 88 -14.89 -37.47 -4.95
N ILE A 89 -16.21 -37.19 -5.01
CA ILE A 89 -17.07 -37.50 -6.16
C ILE A 89 -17.64 -36.21 -6.76
N ASN A 90 -18.05 -35.26 -5.90
CA ASN A 90 -18.70 -34.03 -6.31
C ASN A 90 -18.01 -32.79 -5.74
N TYR A 91 -18.12 -31.69 -6.47
CA TYR A 91 -17.76 -30.35 -6.02
C TYR A 91 -19.02 -29.52 -5.90
N THR A 92 -19.24 -28.91 -4.74
CA THR A 92 -20.33 -27.94 -4.56
C THR A 92 -19.84 -26.72 -3.82
N ARG A 93 -20.46 -25.57 -4.07
CA ARG A 93 -20.27 -24.40 -3.21
C ARG A 93 -21.19 -24.56 -2.01
N LEU A 94 -20.65 -24.27 -0.83
CA LEU A 94 -21.48 -24.18 0.36
C LEU A 94 -22.36 -22.94 0.22
N GLU A 95 -23.66 -23.15 0.07
CA GLU A 95 -24.64 -22.10 0.19
C GLU A 95 -25.03 -21.98 1.66
N TRP A 96 -24.96 -20.76 2.19
CA TRP A 96 -25.48 -20.47 3.52
C TRP A 96 -26.99 -20.32 3.42
N VAL A 97 -27.72 -21.31 3.90
CA VAL A 97 -29.17 -21.23 4.15
C VAL A 97 -29.42 -21.18 5.66
N ASP A 98 -30.42 -20.41 6.09
CA ASP A 98 -30.74 -20.16 7.51
C ASP A 98 -30.93 -21.46 8.33
N GLU A 99 -31.33 -22.55 7.67
CA GLU A 99 -31.48 -23.88 8.26
C GLU A 99 -30.17 -24.45 8.83
N HIS A 100 -29.01 -23.97 8.34
CA HIS A 100 -27.68 -24.37 8.82
C HIS A 100 -27.28 -23.66 10.12
N SER A 101 -27.97 -22.60 10.55
CA SER A 101 -27.72 -21.95 11.85
C SER A 101 -27.89 -22.93 13.03
N ALA A 102 -28.82 -23.88 12.90
CA ALA A 102 -29.08 -24.89 13.94
C ALA A 102 -27.93 -25.90 14.11
N SER A 103 -27.11 -26.13 13.08
CA SER A 103 -25.95 -27.02 13.16
C SER A 103 -24.65 -26.30 13.57
N MET A 104 -24.69 -24.98 13.66
CA MET A 104 -23.55 -24.17 14.10
C MET A 104 -23.38 -24.22 15.63
N ASN A 105 -22.13 -24.07 16.05
CA ASN A 105 -21.76 -23.81 17.44
C ASN A 105 -22.54 -22.58 17.97
N THR A 106 -23.03 -22.65 19.21
CA THR A 106 -23.85 -21.60 19.84
C THR A 106 -23.20 -20.22 19.86
N MET A 107 -21.87 -20.13 19.87
CA MET A 107 -21.10 -18.88 19.85
C MET A 107 -20.97 -18.24 18.47
N THR A 108 -21.22 -18.98 17.38
CA THR A 108 -21.10 -18.48 16.00
C THR A 108 -22.43 -18.32 15.28
N ARG A 109 -23.56 -18.45 16.01
CA ARG A 109 -24.91 -18.33 15.44
C ARG A 109 -25.39 -16.90 15.19
N GLU A 110 -24.79 -15.90 15.83
CA GLU A 110 -25.24 -14.50 15.79
C GLU A 110 -24.45 -13.60 14.82
N TRP A 111 -23.46 -14.16 14.10
CA TRP A 111 -22.62 -13.44 13.14
C TRP A 111 -23.22 -13.37 11.73
#